data_AF-A0A2N3IWN8-F1
#
_entry.id   AF-A0A2N3IWN8-F1
#
_cell.length_a   1.000
_cell.length_b   1.000
_cell.length_c   1.000
_cell.angle_alpha   90.00
_cell.angle_beta   90.00
_cell.angle_gamma   90.00
#
_symmetry.space_group_name_H-M   'P 1'
#
loop_
_entity.id
_entity.type
_entity.pdbx_description
1 polymer ?
#
loop_
_entity_poly.entity_id
_entity_poly.type
_entity_poly.pdbx_seq_one_letter_code
_entity_poly.pdbx_strand_id
1 'polypeptide(L)'
;MDSAQINGVDASIKLDANIFLPGLSIENKISYQHGRASNGDSLMAVQPLKNITDLKYSSSNGEFEIDGMLTYSKGKKLSDAIRNGKEWKYVNDSYFVFDLIGKYQITDFAFFRAGIFNVFNQEYTTWDAMRSIPEFGTTNMIDEQGKGLSRLTSPGRNFSAELAFIF
;
A
#
# COMPACT_ATOMS: atom_id res chain seq x y z
N MET A 1 -26.42 23.36 -0.29
CA MET A 1 -24.98 23.30 0.06
C MET A 1 -24.63 21.84 0.16
N ASP A 2 -23.81 21.34 -0.76
CA ASP A 2 -23.30 19.97 -0.66
C ASP A 2 -22.30 19.91 0.48
N SER A 3 -22.48 18.96 1.39
CA SER A 3 -21.55 18.71 2.49
C SER A 3 -21.03 17.28 2.41
N ALA A 4 -19.87 17.06 3.01
CA ALA A 4 -19.28 15.73 3.10
C ALA A 4 -18.67 15.54 4.48
N GLN A 5 -18.76 14.32 5.00
CA GLN A 5 -18.21 13.94 6.30
C GLN A 5 -17.30 12.74 6.12
N ILE A 6 -16.11 12.82 6.72
CA ILE A 6 -15.18 11.71 6.86
C ILE A 6 -14.94 11.48 8.35
N ASN A 7 -15.06 10.24 8.80
CA ASN A 7 -14.68 9.81 10.13
C ASN A 7 -13.68 8.66 10.01
N GLY A 8 -12.66 8.62 10.86
CA GLY A 8 -11.62 7.61 10.75
C GLY A 8 -10.72 7.55 11.97
N VAL A 9 -9.82 6.57 11.95
CA VAL A 9 -8.78 6.37 12.94
C VAL A 9 -7.47 6.13 12.19
N ASP A 10 -6.45 6.88 12.57
CA ASP A 10 -5.07 6.69 12.14
C ASP A 10 -4.21 6.51 13.39
N ALA A 11 -3.41 5.44 13.42
CA ALA A 11 -2.49 5.17 14.50
C ALA A 11 -1.14 4.70 13.97
N SER A 12 -0.07 5.15 14.63
CA SER A 12 1.30 4.76 14.35
C SER A 12 1.98 4.43 15.67
N ILE A 13 2.57 3.24 15.74
CA ILE A 13 3.32 2.77 16.90
C ILE A 13 4.72 2.42 16.42
N LYS A 14 5.75 2.96 17.07
CA LYS A 14 7.14 2.60 16.83
C LYS A 14 7.77 2.12 18.13
N LEU A 15 8.42 0.96 18.07
CA LEU A 15 9.05 0.29 19.20
C LEU A 15 10.50 -0.01 18.84
N ASP A 16 11.43 0.56 19.61
CA ASP A 16 12.84 0.17 19.53
C ASP A 16 13.05 -1.06 20.42
N ALA A 17 13.12 -2.22 19.78
CA ALA A 17 13.17 -3.54 20.39
C ALA A 17 14.60 -3.95 20.81
N ASN A 18 15.43 -2.96 21.16
CA ASN A 18 16.83 -3.16 21.56
C ASN A 18 17.01 -4.15 22.71
N ILE A 19 16.00 -4.28 23.59
CA ILE A 19 15.99 -5.25 24.69
C ILE A 19 15.93 -6.71 24.23
N PHE A 20 15.38 -6.97 23.03
CA PHE A 20 15.29 -8.31 22.43
C PHE A 20 16.45 -8.56 21.48
N LEU A 21 16.75 -7.57 20.63
CA LEU A 21 17.84 -7.60 19.68
C LEU A 21 18.34 -6.16 19.46
N PRO A 22 19.58 -5.82 19.82
CA PRO A 22 20.15 -4.51 19.56
C PRO A 22 20.06 -4.15 18.07
N GLY A 23 19.51 -2.97 17.77
CA GLY A 23 19.32 -2.50 16.41
C GLY A 23 18.00 -2.91 15.77
N LEU A 24 17.16 -3.68 16.46
CA LEU A 24 15.81 -4.03 16.00
C LEU A 24 14.81 -2.89 16.31
N SER A 25 14.04 -2.49 15.30
CA SER A 25 12.91 -1.56 15.43
C SER A 25 11.69 -2.16 14.73
N ILE A 26 10.53 -1.94 15.33
CA ILE A 26 9.24 -2.36 14.78
C ILE A 26 8.37 -1.12 14.66
N GLU A 27 7.82 -0.85 13.48
CA GLU A 27 6.85 0.22 13.27
C GLU A 27 5.56 -0.36 12.70
N ASN A 28 4.42 -0.05 13.30
CA ASN A 28 3.10 -0.42 12.77
C ASN A 28 2.26 0.83 12.54
N LYS A 29 1.69 0.93 11.34
CA LYS A 29 0.78 2.00 10.92
C LYS A 29 -0.56 1.38 10.53
N ILE A 30 -1.65 1.86 11.09
CA ILE A 30 -3.00 1.47 10.69
C ILE A 30 -3.84 2.70 10.36
N SER A 31 -4.57 2.63 9.26
CA SER A 31 -5.51 3.67 8.82
C SER A 31 -6.84 3.04 8.48
N TYR A 32 -7.92 3.58 9.04
CA TYR A 32 -9.29 3.26 8.70
C TYR A 32 -10.08 4.55 8.54
N GLN A 33 -10.76 4.70 7.40
CA GLN A 33 -11.55 5.89 7.12
C GLN A 33 -12.87 5.48 6.47
N HIS A 34 -13.91 6.23 6.78
CA HIS A 34 -15.24 6.11 6.20
C HIS A 34 -15.76 7.49 5.85
N GLY A 35 -16.18 7.69 4.60
CA GLY A 35 -16.59 9.00 4.11
C GLY A 35 -17.85 8.95 3.26
N ARG A 36 -18.78 9.88 3.52
CA ARG A 36 -20.02 10.06 2.75
C ARG A 36 -20.31 11.53 2.46
N ALA A 37 -20.91 11.77 1.30
CA ALA A 37 -21.49 13.05 0.93
C ALA A 37 -22.95 13.15 1.43
N SER A 38 -23.50 14.37 1.50
CA SER A 38 -24.86 14.65 1.95
C SER A 38 -25.94 14.01 1.09
N ASN A 39 -25.63 13.68 -0.17
CA ASN A 39 -26.51 12.96 -1.09
C ASN A 39 -26.48 11.43 -0.91
N GLY A 40 -25.70 10.92 0.05
CA GLY A 40 -25.56 9.48 0.34
C GLY A 40 -24.41 8.78 -0.39
N ASP A 41 -23.80 9.43 -1.39
CA ASP A 41 -22.68 8.87 -2.14
C ASP A 41 -21.44 8.69 -1.24
N SER A 42 -20.64 7.68 -1.57
CA SER A 42 -19.36 7.43 -0.94
C SER A 42 -18.30 8.38 -1.45
N LEU A 43 -17.39 8.79 -0.57
CA LEU A 43 -16.19 9.50 -0.97
C LEU A 43 -15.19 8.50 -1.56
N MET A 44 -15.20 8.35 -2.89
CA MET A 44 -14.41 7.35 -3.61
C MET A 44 -12.89 7.45 -3.36
N ALA A 45 -12.39 8.62 -2.98
CA ALA A 45 -10.98 8.81 -2.62
C ALA A 45 -10.59 8.14 -1.29
N VAL A 46 -11.55 7.80 -0.43
CA VAL A 46 -11.30 7.14 0.86
C VAL A 46 -10.79 5.73 0.62
N GLN A 47 -9.59 5.45 1.12
CA GLN A 47 -8.95 4.15 1.03
C GLN A 47 -9.65 3.13 1.94
N PRO A 48 -9.66 1.83 1.58
CA PRO A 48 -10.04 0.78 2.52
C PRO A 48 -9.03 0.71 3.68
N LEU A 49 -9.37 -0.04 4.74
CA LEU A 49 -8.46 -0.25 5.87
C LEU A 49 -7.10 -0.72 5.37
N LYS A 50 -6.04 -0.03 5.81
CA LYS A 50 -4.66 -0.36 5.47
C LYS A 50 -3.83 -0.51 6.74
N ASN A 51 -3.04 -1.57 6.82
CA ASN A 51 -2.03 -1.75 7.86
C ASN A 51 -0.67 -1.93 7.21
N ILE A 52 0.37 -1.30 7.76
CA ILE A 52 1.76 -1.48 7.34
C ILE A 52 2.55 -1.83 8.59
N THR A 53 3.22 -2.97 8.59
CA THR A 53 4.15 -3.38 9.63
C THR A 53 5.56 -3.40 9.05
N ASP A 54 6.46 -2.66 9.65
CA ASP A 54 7.86 -2.53 9.27
C ASP A 54 8.71 -3.19 10.36
N LEU A 55 9.57 -4.12 9.96
CA LEU A 55 10.57 -4.74 10.82
C LEU A 55 11.94 -4.39 10.29
N LYS A 56 12.64 -3.53 11.04
CA LYS A 56 13.95 -3.04 10.65
C LYS A 56 15.01 -3.53 11.61
N TYR A 57 16.11 -4.05 11.07
CA TYR A 57 17.33 -4.34 11.79
C TYR A 57 18.47 -3.50 11.25
N SER A 58 19.20 -2.82 12.14
CA SER A 58 20.43 -2.08 11.81
C SER A 58 21.58 -2.66 12.65
N SER A 59 22.71 -2.99 12.02
CA SER A 59 23.89 -3.47 12.72
C SER A 59 24.45 -2.40 13.65
N SER A 60 25.08 -2.80 14.76
CA SER A 60 25.60 -1.86 15.77
C SER A 60 26.63 -0.87 15.23
N ASN A 61 27.37 -1.24 14.18
CA ASN A 61 28.33 -0.40 13.49
C ASN A 61 27.73 0.42 12.34
N GLY A 62 26.42 0.29 12.07
CA GLY A 62 25.71 1.01 11.01
C GLY A 62 26.04 0.54 9.58
N GLU A 63 26.86 -0.50 9.42
CA GLU A 63 27.28 -0.99 8.10
C GLU A 63 26.15 -1.70 7.35
N PHE A 64 25.18 -2.26 8.05
CA PHE A 64 24.17 -3.09 7.43
C PHE A 64 22.78 -2.82 8.00
N GLU A 65 21.79 -2.68 7.11
CA GLU A 65 20.38 -2.62 7.48
C GLU A 65 19.56 -3.60 6.64
N ILE A 66 18.62 -4.29 7.29
CA ILE A 66 17.52 -5.02 6.63
C ILE A 66 16.20 -4.41 7.07
N ASP A 67 15.32 -4.22 6.11
CA ASP A 67 13.96 -3.73 6.31
C ASP A 67 12.99 -4.71 5.64
N GLY A 68 12.11 -5.30 6.45
CA GLY A 68 10.99 -6.12 6.00
C GLY A 68 9.67 -5.40 6.23
N MET A 69 8.99 -5.04 5.15
CA MET A 69 7.73 -4.29 5.19
C MET A 69 6.56 -5.18 4.74
N LEU A 70 5.59 -5.38 5.63
CA LEU A 70 4.34 -6.10 5.38
C LEU A 70 3.18 -5.11 5.27
N THR A 71 2.59 -5.00 4.08
CA THR A 71 1.38 -4.20 3.82
C THR A 71 0.17 -5.09 3.72
N TYR A 72 -0.85 -4.83 4.56
CA TYR A 72 -2.21 -5.35 4.40
C TYR A 72 -3.13 -4.25 3.87
N SER A 73 -4.00 -4.60 2.93
CA SER A 73 -5.16 -3.79 2.60
C SER A 73 -6.42 -4.65 2.59
N LYS A 74 -7.48 -4.16 3.22
CA LYS A 74 -8.79 -4.81 3.18
C LYS A 74 -9.44 -4.59 1.81
N GLY A 75 -10.25 -5.55 1.37
CA GLY A 75 -11.09 -5.37 0.20
C GLY A 75 -12.09 -4.22 0.41
N LYS A 76 -12.28 -3.39 -0.62
CA LYS A 76 -13.24 -2.30 -0.55
C LYS A 76 -14.66 -2.87 -0.59
N LYS A 77 -15.54 -2.45 0.32
CA LYS A 77 -16.94 -2.87 0.31
C LYS A 77 -17.72 -2.10 -0.74
N LEU A 78 -18.62 -2.77 -1.47
CA LEU A 78 -19.53 -2.14 -2.43
C LEU A 78 -20.40 -1.05 -1.78
N SER A 79 -20.86 -1.28 -0.55
CA SER A 79 -21.63 -0.30 0.25
C SER A 79 -20.86 0.99 0.57
N ASP A 80 -19.53 0.94 0.51
CA ASP A 80 -18.61 2.06 0.76
C ASP A 80 -17.99 2.59 -0.55
N ALA A 81 -18.57 2.18 -1.68
CA ALA A 81 -18.21 2.58 -3.04
C ALA A 81 -19.49 2.91 -3.82
N ILE A 82 -20.30 3.85 -3.31
CA ILE A 82 -21.52 4.33 -3.96
C ILE A 82 -21.21 5.63 -4.72
N ARG A 83 -21.62 5.73 -5.98
CA ARG A 83 -21.51 6.93 -6.80
C ARG A 83 -22.80 7.13 -7.59
N ASN A 84 -23.36 8.34 -7.56
CA ASN A 84 -24.64 8.66 -8.19
C ASN A 84 -25.76 7.70 -7.75
N GLY A 85 -25.78 7.32 -6.47
CA GLY A 85 -26.76 6.40 -5.89
C GLY A 85 -26.65 4.94 -6.32
N LYS A 86 -25.56 4.53 -6.99
CA LYS A 86 -25.31 3.15 -7.42
C LYS A 86 -23.99 2.62 -6.86
N GLU A 87 -23.96 1.33 -6.52
CA GLU A 87 -22.73 0.65 -6.15
C GLU A 87 -21.75 0.58 -7.33
N TRP A 88 -20.47 0.79 -7.02
CA TRP A 88 -19.39 0.70 -7.98
C TRP A 88 -19.17 -0.75 -8.42
N LYS A 89 -19.03 -0.99 -9.72
CA LYS A 89 -19.04 -2.35 -10.28
C LYS A 89 -17.83 -3.21 -9.86
N TYR A 90 -16.66 -2.61 -9.68
CA TYR A 90 -15.40 -3.33 -9.45
C TYR A 90 -14.68 -2.78 -8.22
N VAL A 91 -14.55 -3.60 -7.18
CA VAL A 91 -13.78 -3.28 -5.98
C VAL A 91 -12.55 -4.18 -5.91
N ASN A 92 -11.52 -3.74 -5.19
CA ASN A 92 -10.36 -4.59 -4.94
C ASN A 92 -10.67 -5.61 -3.85
N ASP A 93 -10.08 -6.80 -3.98
CA ASP A 93 -10.01 -7.78 -2.89
C ASP A 93 -9.00 -7.37 -1.82
N SER A 94 -9.05 -8.05 -0.67
CA SER A 94 -8.00 -7.90 0.34
C SER A 94 -6.69 -8.50 -0.16
N TYR A 95 -5.57 -7.88 0.19
CA TYR A 95 -4.25 -8.36 -0.19
C TYR A 95 -3.21 -8.14 0.90
N PHE A 96 -2.15 -8.94 0.85
CA PHE A 96 -0.94 -8.75 1.62
C PHE A 96 0.26 -8.65 0.66
N VAL A 97 1.18 -7.72 0.91
CA VAL A 97 2.42 -7.60 0.15
C VAL A 97 3.55 -7.51 1.13
N PHE A 98 4.58 -8.34 0.92
CA PHE A 98 5.81 -8.30 1.68
C PHE A 98 6.95 -7.82 0.79
N ASP A 99 7.63 -6.78 1.23
CA ASP A 99 8.81 -6.20 0.61
C ASP A 99 10.01 -6.39 1.52
N LEU A 100 11.17 -6.70 0.93
CA LEU A 100 12.42 -6.91 1.65
C LEU A 100 13.52 -6.06 1.03
N ILE A 101 14.11 -5.18 1.82
CA ILE A 101 15.14 -4.23 1.39
C ILE A 101 16.38 -4.42 2.27
N GLY A 102 17.55 -4.51 1.63
CA GLY A 102 18.84 -4.52 2.31
C GLY A 102 19.66 -3.29 1.91
N LYS A 103 20.39 -2.71 2.87
CA LYS A 103 21.38 -1.66 2.65
C LYS A 103 22.70 -2.09 3.26
N TYR A 104 23.79 -1.85 2.54
CA TYR A 104 25.15 -2.06 3.01
C TYR A 104 25.99 -0.81 2.77
N GLN A 105 26.61 -0.29 3.83
CA GLN A 105 27.56 0.81 3.79
C GLN A 105 28.92 0.25 3.34
N ILE A 106 29.41 0.71 2.19
CA ILE A 106 30.68 0.23 1.61
C ILE A 106 31.84 1.06 2.18
N THR A 107 31.67 2.38 2.21
CA THR A 107 32.59 3.36 2.80
C THR A 107 31.75 4.46 3.44
N ASP A 108 32.35 5.40 4.18
CA ASP A 108 31.60 6.53 4.77
C ASP A 108 30.87 7.41 3.74
N PHE A 109 31.29 7.36 2.47
CA PHE A 109 30.73 8.15 1.37
C PHE A 109 30.00 7.30 0.32
N ALA A 110 29.93 5.97 0.47
CA ALA A 110 29.30 5.10 -0.51
C ALA A 110 28.45 3.99 0.13
N PHE A 111 27.25 3.78 -0.38
CA PHE A 111 26.39 2.68 0.05
C PHE A 111 25.74 1.98 -1.14
N PHE A 112 25.44 0.69 -0.93
CA PHE A 112 24.66 -0.13 -1.83
C PHE A 112 23.32 -0.48 -1.18
N ARG A 113 22.24 -0.44 -1.94
CA ARG A 113 20.92 -0.85 -1.51
C ARG A 113 20.29 -1.75 -2.56
N ALA A 114 19.63 -2.80 -2.13
CA ALA A 114 18.86 -3.68 -3.01
C ALA A 114 17.53 -4.05 -2.37
N GLY A 115 16.51 -4.28 -3.20
CA GLY A 115 15.17 -4.63 -2.75
C GLY A 115 14.54 -5.72 -3.60
N ILE A 116 13.74 -6.56 -2.94
CA ILE A 116 12.78 -7.47 -3.56
C ILE A 116 11.40 -7.01 -3.11
N PHE A 117 10.59 -6.57 -4.06
CA PHE A 117 9.22 -6.13 -3.79
C PHE A 117 8.25 -7.23 -4.18
N ASN A 118 7.16 -7.36 -3.42
CA ASN A 118 6.18 -8.42 -3.58
C ASN A 118 6.85 -9.81 -3.60
N VAL A 119 7.58 -10.11 -2.51
CA VAL A 119 8.39 -11.34 -2.32
C VAL A 119 7.58 -12.62 -2.50
N PHE A 120 6.26 -12.60 -2.34
CA PHE A 120 5.41 -13.77 -2.58
C PHE A 120 4.77 -13.82 -3.96
N ASN A 121 5.07 -12.83 -4.83
CA ASN A 121 4.48 -12.70 -6.17
C ASN A 121 2.95 -12.76 -6.13
N GLN A 122 2.34 -12.10 -5.14
CA GLN A 122 0.89 -12.03 -5.03
C GLN A 122 0.35 -11.17 -6.18
N GLU A 123 -0.62 -11.69 -6.91
CA GLU A 123 -1.43 -10.91 -7.84
C GLU A 123 -2.51 -10.17 -7.04
N TYR A 124 -2.61 -8.86 -7.20
CA TYR A 124 -3.60 -8.05 -6.50
C TYR A 124 -3.91 -6.76 -7.28
N THR A 125 -5.03 -6.14 -6.94
CA THR A 125 -5.42 -4.81 -7.42
C THR A 125 -5.56 -3.86 -6.24
N THR A 126 -5.31 -2.58 -6.46
CA THR A 126 -5.54 -1.54 -5.44
C THR A 126 -6.89 -0.89 -5.64
N TRP A 127 -7.43 -0.29 -4.56
CA TRP A 127 -8.64 0.52 -4.67
C TRP A 127 -8.47 1.66 -5.67
N ASP A 128 -7.29 2.29 -5.70
CA ASP A 128 -6.98 3.36 -6.66
C ASP A 128 -7.06 2.90 -8.12
N ALA A 129 -6.59 1.69 -8.42
CA ALA A 129 -6.73 1.12 -9.76
C ALA A 129 -8.20 0.83 -10.10
N MET A 130 -8.94 0.23 -9.16
CA MET A 130 -10.35 -0.16 -9.37
C MET A 130 -11.30 1.03 -9.49
N ARG A 131 -11.11 2.10 -8.70
CA ARG A 131 -11.91 3.32 -8.78
C ARG A 131 -11.59 4.21 -9.98
N SER A 132 -10.48 3.93 -10.68
CA SER A 132 -10.07 4.69 -11.87
C SER A 132 -10.77 4.23 -13.16
N ILE A 133 -11.50 3.11 -13.12
CA ILE A 133 -12.23 2.59 -14.27
C ILE A 133 -13.30 3.60 -14.70
N PRO A 134 -13.34 4.03 -15.97
CA PRO A 134 -14.32 5.00 -16.43
C PRO A 134 -15.74 4.38 -16.42
N GLU A 135 -16.74 5.17 -16.00
CA GLU A 135 -18.16 4.79 -16.04
C GLU A 135 -18.72 4.82 -17.47
N PHE A 136 -18.16 5.67 -18.33
CA PHE A 136 -18.58 5.89 -19.72
C PHE A 136 -17.38 6.35 -20.56
N GLY A 137 -17.36 5.97 -21.84
CA GLY A 137 -16.33 6.39 -22.79
C GLY A 137 -16.03 5.34 -23.87
N THR A 138 -15.12 5.68 -24.78
CA THR A 138 -14.66 4.80 -25.88
C THR A 138 -13.27 4.20 -25.62
N THR A 139 -12.54 4.69 -24.61
CA THR A 139 -11.17 4.28 -24.27
C THR A 139 -11.12 3.65 -22.88
N ASN A 140 -10.34 2.57 -22.71
CA ASN A 140 -10.12 1.89 -21.42
C ASN A 140 -11.37 1.35 -20.70
N MET A 141 -12.49 1.17 -21.42
CA MET A 141 -13.67 0.49 -20.90
C MET A 141 -13.33 -0.96 -20.54
N ILE A 142 -13.91 -1.45 -19.46
CA ILE A 142 -13.97 -2.87 -19.12
C ILE A 142 -15.28 -3.39 -19.70
N ASP A 143 -15.24 -4.52 -20.41
CA ASP A 143 -16.46 -5.08 -20.96
C ASP A 143 -17.38 -5.63 -19.87
N GLU A 144 -18.61 -5.99 -20.23
CA GLU A 144 -19.59 -6.51 -19.27
C GLU A 144 -19.12 -7.80 -18.58
N GLN A 145 -18.23 -8.56 -19.24
CA GLN A 145 -17.66 -9.83 -18.81
C GLN A 145 -16.39 -9.67 -17.95
N GLY A 146 -15.95 -8.43 -17.67
CA GLY A 146 -14.78 -8.14 -16.84
C GLY A 146 -13.43 -8.28 -17.56
N LYS A 147 -13.43 -8.43 -18.89
CA LYS A 147 -12.21 -8.55 -19.68
C LYS A 147 -11.40 -7.27 -19.60
N GLY A 148 -10.12 -7.42 -19.31
CA GLY A 148 -9.18 -6.31 -19.16
C GLY A 148 -8.99 -5.84 -17.72
N LEU A 149 -9.65 -6.43 -16.71
CA LEU A 149 -9.34 -6.13 -15.31
C LEU A 149 -7.89 -6.50 -14.95
N SER A 150 -7.34 -7.53 -15.60
CA SER A 150 -5.94 -7.94 -15.44
C SER A 150 -4.92 -6.84 -15.79
N ARG A 151 -5.29 -5.78 -16.53
CA ARG A 151 -4.36 -4.66 -16.78
C ARG A 151 -4.21 -3.70 -15.59
N LEU A 152 -5.09 -3.84 -14.60
CA LEU A 152 -5.13 -3.02 -13.39
C LEU A 152 -4.47 -3.74 -12.21
N THR A 153 -3.97 -4.96 -12.42
CA THR A 153 -3.18 -5.68 -11.42
C THR A 153 -1.90 -4.91 -11.15
N SER A 154 -1.55 -4.81 -9.88
CA SER A 154 -0.28 -4.24 -9.46
C SER A 154 0.89 -5.14 -9.91
N PRO A 155 2.12 -4.59 -10.00
CA PRO A 155 3.29 -5.38 -10.36
C PRO A 155 3.43 -6.62 -9.47
N GLY A 156 3.76 -7.74 -10.11
CA GLY A 156 4.23 -8.93 -9.41
C GLY A 156 5.59 -8.69 -8.75
N ARG A 157 6.30 -9.78 -8.47
CA ARG A 157 7.65 -9.69 -7.90
C ARG A 157 8.57 -8.88 -8.79
N ASN A 158 9.24 -7.89 -8.20
CA ASN A 158 10.20 -7.05 -8.90
C ASN A 158 11.38 -6.71 -7.99
N PHE A 159 12.44 -6.18 -8.59
CA PHE A 159 13.75 -6.02 -7.94
C PHE A 159 14.27 -4.61 -8.20
N SER A 160 14.97 -4.04 -7.21
CA SER A 160 15.73 -2.81 -7.39
C SER A 160 17.14 -2.96 -6.83
N ALA A 161 18.07 -2.19 -7.39
CA ALA A 161 19.42 -2.03 -6.88
C ALA A 161 19.87 -0.59 -7.09
N GLU A 162 20.58 -0.05 -6.12
CA GLU A 162 21.06 1.32 -6.07
C GLU A 162 22.49 1.33 -5.51
N LEU A 163 23.37 2.07 -6.19
CA LEU A 163 24.69 2.41 -5.71
C LEU A 163 24.77 3.93 -5.63
N ALA A 164 25.05 4.47 -4.46
CA ALA A 164 25.04 5.91 -4.21
C ALA A 164 26.37 6.37 -3.60
N PHE A 165 26.76 7.60 -3.96
CA PHE A 165 27.95 8.30 -3.46
C PHE A 165 27.53 9.65 -2.87
N ILE A 166 28.04 9.99 -1.69
CA ILE A 166 27.76 11.23 -0.97
C ILE A 166 29.05 12.08 -1.01
N PHE A 167 28.96 13.31 -1.55
CA PHE A 167 30.08 14.24 -1.70
C PHE A 167 29.86 15.50 -0.87
#